data_AF-A0A182SIK6-F1
#
_entry.id   AF-A0A182SIK6-F1
#
_cell.length_a   1.000
_cell.length_b   1.000
_cell.length_c   1.000
_cell.angle_alpha   90.00
_cell.angle_beta   90.00
_cell.angle_gamma   90.00
#
_symmetry.space_group_name_H-M   'P 1'
#
loop_
_entity.id
_entity.type
_entity.pdbx_description
1 polymer ?
#
loop_
_entity_poly.entity_id
_entity_poly.type
_entity_poly.pdbx_seq_one_letter_code
_entity_poly.pdbx_strand_id
1 'polypeptide(L)'
;MDYSSSCPLCMAPLVEQFRNHQPGSPSGTTEAASSNPSNAPTNLISLAKRKMSRFVDLAMQRFIPEAYERRQQQEQDREPTVPVFICTTAFPSVPCPLFVYEQRYRLMVRRAIESGERRFGIALPAQNGRQRYVEYGTMLDIRDCVQLGDGCSILSTVGGRRFRVLTRHERDGYDTAHVEFFEDEKIGAGSEAEERLQLVRDLHEKVLLKAIDWHQSLPESIRCEIFKSFGKMPDLEENWEDVTDGPAWAWWIIAILPLNDKLKVDILSTTSLKKRLRAIDKTLNLESAQQKRQRSVCVMAGASSACCEGLSSTQQCQAIDCCLRERTTSSVHNHHHHHHHDSDRASDSTQHHHLHHHHHHHHHHHHLSTSTDEYLL
;
A
#
# COMPACT_ATOMS: atom_id res chain seq x y z
N MET A 1 19.16 36.83 33.93
CA MET A 1 19.83 35.51 33.86
C MET A 1 20.90 35.62 32.81
N ASP A 2 22.14 35.75 33.26
CA ASP A 2 23.30 35.98 32.41
C ASP A 2 23.59 34.72 31.59
N TYR A 3 23.45 34.82 30.26
CA TYR A 3 23.83 33.75 29.35
C TYR A 3 25.35 33.76 29.23
N SER A 4 26.03 32.97 30.06
CA SER A 4 27.46 32.73 29.93
C SER A 4 27.73 32.04 28.59
N SER A 5 28.51 32.69 27.71
CA SER A 5 28.88 32.22 26.37
C SER A 5 30.05 31.22 26.37
N SER A 6 30.30 30.57 27.50
CA SER A 6 31.41 29.65 27.71
C SER A 6 30.94 28.23 27.99
N CYS A 7 31.69 27.25 27.48
CA CYS A 7 31.43 25.83 27.71
C CYS A 7 31.52 25.49 29.21
N PRO A 8 30.51 24.85 29.83
CA PRO A 8 30.49 24.61 31.28
C PRO A 8 31.48 23.53 31.76
N LEU A 9 32.12 22.79 30.85
CA LEU A 9 33.10 21.75 31.19
C LEU A 9 34.55 22.23 31.13
N CYS A 10 34.85 23.25 30.32
CA CYS A 10 36.22 23.72 30.12
C CYS A 10 36.38 25.25 30.13
N MET A 11 35.29 25.99 30.35
CA MET A 11 35.23 27.46 30.41
C MET A 11 35.71 28.18 29.14
N ALA A 12 35.98 27.47 28.03
CA ALA A 12 36.39 28.09 26.78
C ALA A 12 35.24 28.87 26.12
N PRO A 13 35.49 30.08 25.57
CA PRO A 13 34.50 30.83 24.78
C PRO A 13 34.20 30.08 23.47
N LEU A 14 32.92 29.84 23.17
CA LEU A 14 32.53 29.06 21.99
C LEU A 14 32.76 29.79 20.64
N VAL A 15 33.22 31.04 20.65
CA VAL A 15 33.27 31.91 19.45
C VAL A 15 34.68 32.11 18.88
N GLU A 16 35.76 31.73 19.57
CA GLU A 16 37.12 32.07 19.09
C GLU A 16 37.77 31.08 18.11
N GLN A 17 37.11 29.99 17.72
CA GLN A 17 37.67 29.05 16.72
C GLN A 17 37.57 29.54 15.26
N PHE A 18 37.01 30.72 14.99
CA PHE A 18 36.83 31.23 13.62
C PHE A 18 37.94 32.15 13.10
N ARG A 19 39.05 32.34 13.82
CA ARG A 19 40.08 33.33 13.40
C ARG A 19 41.42 32.79 12.90
N ASN A 20 41.66 31.49 12.93
CA ASN A 20 42.97 30.94 12.56
C ASN A 20 42.92 30.07 11.30
N HIS A 21 42.70 30.70 10.14
CA HIS A 21 43.26 30.24 8.86
C HIS A 21 43.58 31.44 7.96
N GLN A 22 44.78 31.98 8.12
CA GLN A 22 45.50 32.64 7.03
C GLN A 22 46.92 32.05 6.97
N PRO A 23 47.38 31.66 5.78
CA PRO A 23 48.80 31.74 5.46
C PRO A 23 49.03 32.75 4.32
N GLY A 24 49.83 33.78 4.62
CA GLY A 24 50.84 34.38 3.72
C GLY A 24 50.40 35.17 2.48
N SER A 25 50.53 36.49 2.56
CA SER A 25 50.77 37.45 1.44
C SER A 25 52.23 37.29 0.89
N PRO A 26 52.68 37.86 -0.26
CA PRO A 26 52.20 39.12 -0.86
C PRO A 26 52.26 39.29 -2.41
N SER A 27 51.79 40.49 -2.83
CA SER A 27 52.10 41.28 -4.04
C SER A 27 51.05 41.33 -5.17
N GLY A 28 50.77 42.55 -5.65
CA GLY A 28 50.18 42.80 -6.97
C GLY A 28 48.87 43.60 -7.02
N THR A 29 48.99 44.92 -6.94
CA THR A 29 48.24 45.97 -7.68
C THR A 29 46.86 45.72 -8.32
N THR A 30 45.95 46.64 -7.98
CA THR A 30 44.97 47.38 -8.81
C THR A 30 43.71 46.72 -9.39
N GLU A 31 42.62 47.46 -9.14
CA GLU A 31 41.43 47.70 -9.96
C GLU A 31 40.15 46.90 -9.73
N ALA A 32 39.07 47.68 -9.76
CA ALA A 32 37.71 47.38 -9.37
C ALA A 32 36.94 46.67 -10.49
N ALA A 33 36.10 45.70 -10.11
CA ALA A 33 34.96 45.30 -10.92
C ALA A 33 33.87 44.70 -10.03
N SER A 34 32.74 45.37 -10.04
CA SER A 34 31.44 44.88 -9.62
C SER A 34 31.10 43.56 -10.32
N SER A 35 30.85 42.49 -9.54
CA SER A 35 30.02 41.38 -9.98
C SER A 35 29.48 40.63 -8.76
N ASN A 36 28.16 40.59 -8.64
CA ASN A 36 27.46 39.64 -7.77
C ASN A 36 27.73 38.22 -8.26
N PRO A 37 27.91 37.25 -7.35
CA PRO A 37 27.51 35.89 -7.62
C PRO A 37 26.55 35.34 -6.55
N SER A 38 25.55 34.68 -7.12
CA SER A 38 24.60 33.71 -6.59
C SER A 38 25.15 32.62 -5.64
N ASN A 39 24.26 32.15 -4.78
CA ASN A 39 24.03 30.74 -4.38
C ASN A 39 25.24 29.82 -4.11
N ALA A 40 25.42 29.43 -2.83
CA ALA A 40 25.28 28.04 -2.31
C ALA A 40 25.95 27.94 -0.89
N PRO A 41 25.79 26.85 -0.13
CA PRO A 41 24.96 26.85 1.06
C PRO A 41 25.78 26.77 2.36
N THR A 42 25.20 27.32 3.43
CA THR A 42 25.64 27.12 4.80
C THR A 42 25.57 25.62 5.12
N ASN A 43 26.73 24.96 5.15
CA ASN A 43 26.88 23.60 5.69
C ASN A 43 26.62 23.66 7.21
N LEU A 44 25.36 23.71 7.59
CA LEU A 44 24.93 23.38 8.94
C LEU A 44 25.13 21.88 9.10
N ILE A 45 26.29 21.50 9.66
CA ILE A 45 26.61 20.10 9.97
C ILE A 45 25.45 19.55 10.81
N SER A 46 24.66 18.65 10.24
CA SER A 46 23.56 17.98 10.93
C SER A 46 24.15 17.08 12.02
N LEU A 47 24.35 17.65 13.21
CA LEU A 47 24.80 16.95 14.42
C LEU A 47 23.86 15.80 14.81
N ALA A 48 22.62 15.81 14.31
CA ALA A 48 21.61 14.79 14.55
C ALA A 48 21.95 13.41 13.95
N LYS A 49 22.90 13.30 13.02
CA LYS A 49 23.24 12.02 12.34
C LYS A 49 24.53 11.34 12.83
N ARG A 50 25.29 11.94 13.75
CA ARG A 50 26.55 11.34 14.24
C ARG A 50 26.25 10.36 15.39
N LYS A 51 26.72 9.11 15.26
CA LYS A 51 26.68 8.14 16.37
C LYS A 51 27.43 8.70 17.57
N MET A 52 26.76 8.75 18.72
CA MET A 52 27.32 9.19 19.99
C MET A 52 28.48 8.26 20.39
N SER A 53 29.56 8.80 20.95
CA SER A 53 30.64 7.97 21.48
C SER A 53 30.22 7.31 22.79
N ARG A 54 30.76 6.11 23.07
CA ARG A 54 30.48 5.37 24.31
C ARG A 54 30.75 6.19 25.58
N PHE A 55 31.79 7.04 25.57
CA PHE A 55 32.09 7.92 26.69
C PHE A 55 30.98 8.94 26.94
N VAL A 56 30.51 9.60 25.88
CA VAL A 56 29.43 10.61 25.99
C VAL A 56 28.13 9.94 26.41
N ASP A 57 27.81 8.77 25.87
CA ASP A 57 26.62 8.00 26.22
C ASP A 57 26.58 7.65 27.71
N LEU A 58 27.65 7.07 28.23
CA LEU A 58 27.78 6.74 29.66
C LEU A 58 27.80 7.99 30.56
N ALA A 59 28.45 9.07 30.13
CA ALA A 59 28.46 10.32 30.87
C ALA A 59 27.06 10.94 30.94
N MET A 60 26.29 10.90 29.85
CA MET A 60 24.91 11.41 29.84
C MET A 60 24.01 10.59 30.77
N GLN A 61 24.10 9.25 30.73
CA GLN A 61 23.38 8.37 31.67
C GLN A 61 23.73 8.68 33.13
N ARG A 62 25.00 8.98 33.41
CA ARG A 62 25.47 9.18 34.79
C ARG A 62 25.18 10.57 35.34
N PHE A 63 25.36 11.61 34.54
CA PHE A 63 25.37 13.01 35.01
C PHE A 63 24.08 13.77 34.67
N ILE A 64 23.31 13.33 33.66
CA ILE A 64 22.06 13.99 33.25
C ILE A 64 20.95 12.97 32.88
N PRO A 65 20.57 12.06 33.79
CA PRO A 65 19.69 10.92 33.49
C PRO A 65 18.33 11.33 32.93
N GLU A 66 17.64 12.33 33.52
CA GLU A 66 16.32 12.77 33.04
C GLU A 66 16.36 13.41 31.63
N ALA A 67 17.46 14.07 31.28
CA ALA A 67 17.64 14.63 29.94
C ALA A 67 18.05 13.55 28.93
N TYR A 68 18.82 12.55 29.38
CA TYR A 68 19.17 11.37 28.60
C TYR A 68 17.94 10.52 28.26
N GLU A 69 17.08 10.24 29.24
CA GLU A 69 15.82 9.49 29.04
C GLU A 69 14.86 10.23 28.11
N ARG A 70 14.66 11.54 28.31
CA ARG A 70 13.86 12.38 27.39
C ARG A 70 14.42 12.38 25.98
N ARG A 71 15.76 12.42 25.84
CA ARG A 71 16.42 12.33 24.53
C ARG A 71 16.22 10.96 23.91
N GLN A 72 16.35 9.86 24.65
CA GLN A 72 16.10 8.51 24.14
C GLN A 72 14.64 8.36 23.69
N GLN A 73 13.68 8.87 24.47
CA GLN A 73 12.26 8.89 24.07
C GLN A 73 12.08 9.70 22.78
N GLN A 74 12.67 10.90 22.69
CA GLN A 74 12.65 11.70 21.45
C GLN A 74 13.37 11.03 20.29
N GLU A 75 14.43 10.26 20.52
CA GLU A 75 15.16 9.52 19.48
C GLU A 75 14.39 8.28 19.03
N GLN A 76 13.67 7.61 19.93
CA GLN A 76 12.78 6.51 19.65
C GLN A 76 11.53 6.97 18.88
N ASP A 77 10.94 8.11 19.25
CA ASP A 77 9.91 8.81 18.46
C ASP A 77 10.43 9.29 17.09
N ARG A 78 11.76 9.37 16.93
CA ARG A 78 12.45 9.74 15.69
C ARG A 78 12.99 8.54 14.92
N GLU A 79 12.85 7.31 15.42
CA GLU A 79 13.18 6.15 14.63
C GLU A 79 12.33 6.20 13.34
N PRO A 80 12.94 5.94 12.16
CA PRO A 80 12.25 6.11 10.90
C PRO A 80 11.07 5.13 10.81
N THR A 81 9.87 5.65 11.07
CA THR A 81 8.61 4.91 10.86
C THR A 81 8.21 5.00 9.39
N VAL A 82 7.74 3.90 8.82
CA VAL A 82 7.17 3.87 7.49
C VAL A 82 5.80 4.57 7.51
N PRO A 83 5.55 5.59 6.69
CA PRO A 83 4.21 6.13 6.49
C PRO A 83 3.34 5.09 5.75
N VAL A 84 2.12 4.85 6.23
CA VAL A 84 1.22 3.81 5.73
C VAL A 84 -0.03 4.41 5.10
N PHE A 85 -0.21 4.18 3.80
CA PHE A 85 -1.45 4.42 3.09
C PHE A 85 -2.40 3.23 3.30
N ILE A 86 -3.55 3.45 3.93
CA ILE A 86 -4.56 2.40 4.09
C ILE A 86 -5.54 2.46 2.92
N CYS A 87 -5.50 1.47 2.02
CA CYS A 87 -6.37 1.46 0.84
C CYS A 87 -6.62 0.06 0.28
N THR A 88 -5.57 -0.60 -0.20
CA THR A 88 -5.68 -1.87 -0.92
C THR A 88 -4.45 -2.74 -0.69
N THR A 89 -4.52 -3.99 -1.16
CA THR A 89 -3.34 -4.86 -1.24
C THR A 89 -2.56 -4.52 -2.51
N ALA A 90 -1.26 -4.26 -2.37
CA ALA A 90 -0.33 -4.15 -3.50
C ALA A 90 0.70 -5.28 -3.42
N PHE A 91 1.25 -5.67 -4.57
CA PHE A 91 2.15 -6.81 -4.70
C PHE A 91 3.53 -6.39 -5.25
N PRO A 92 4.60 -7.11 -4.88
CA PRO A 92 5.94 -6.86 -5.43
C PRO A 92 5.96 -6.81 -6.96
N SER A 93 6.70 -5.86 -7.51
CA SER A 93 6.87 -5.62 -8.95
C SER A 93 5.60 -5.27 -9.73
N VAL A 94 4.43 -5.16 -9.07
CA VAL A 94 3.16 -4.85 -9.73
C VAL A 94 2.87 -3.34 -9.67
N PRO A 95 2.48 -2.71 -10.79
CA PRO A 95 1.99 -1.34 -10.79
C PRO A 95 0.75 -1.16 -9.89
N CYS A 96 0.73 -0.08 -9.12
CA CYS A 96 -0.39 0.29 -8.27
C CYS A 96 -0.69 1.79 -8.50
N PRO A 97 -1.48 2.13 -9.53
CA PRO A 97 -1.90 3.51 -9.73
C PRO A 97 -2.85 3.95 -8.60
N LEU A 98 -2.63 5.14 -8.06
CA LEU A 98 -3.39 5.65 -6.91
C LEU A 98 -3.91 7.06 -7.18
N PHE A 99 -5.16 7.31 -6.81
CA PHE A 99 -5.72 8.66 -6.76
C PHE A 99 -5.82 9.10 -5.29
N VAL A 100 -5.03 10.12 -4.94
CA VAL A 100 -4.88 10.62 -3.57
C VAL A 100 -5.64 11.93 -3.43
N TYR A 101 -6.82 11.85 -2.81
CA TYR A 101 -7.69 13.01 -2.58
C TYR A 101 -7.79 13.41 -1.09
N GLU A 102 -7.60 12.48 -0.16
CA GLU A 102 -7.68 12.77 1.28
C GLU A 102 -6.54 13.68 1.76
N GLN A 103 -6.87 14.73 2.51
CA GLN A 103 -5.92 15.76 2.98
C GLN A 103 -4.70 15.19 3.72
N ARG A 104 -4.90 14.18 4.58
CA ARG A 104 -3.83 13.53 5.33
C ARG A 104 -2.81 12.83 4.42
N TYR A 105 -3.27 12.17 3.35
CA TYR A 105 -2.40 11.46 2.42
C TYR A 105 -1.77 12.40 1.40
N ARG A 106 -2.42 13.52 1.06
CA ARG A 106 -1.80 14.60 0.27
C ARG A 106 -0.53 15.12 0.96
N LEU A 107 -0.59 15.34 2.28
CA LEU A 107 0.57 15.72 3.08
C LEU A 107 1.65 14.62 3.10
N MET A 108 1.24 13.37 3.31
CA MET A 108 2.13 12.21 3.32
C MET A 108 2.93 12.08 2.01
N VAL A 109 2.23 12.16 0.86
CA VAL A 109 2.81 12.06 -0.48
C VAL A 109 3.76 13.21 -0.75
N ARG A 110 3.38 14.44 -0.41
CA ARG A 110 4.26 15.60 -0.55
C ARG A 110 5.58 15.39 0.20
N ARG A 111 5.52 14.94 1.46
CA ARG A 111 6.72 14.62 2.26
C ARG A 111 7.56 13.49 1.66
N ALA A 112 6.92 12.44 1.13
CA ALA A 112 7.63 11.34 0.47
C ALA A 112 8.38 11.82 -0.78
N ILE A 113 7.83 12.76 -1.54
CA ILE A 113 8.48 13.35 -2.72
C ILE A 113 9.61 14.31 -2.33
N GLU A 114 9.33 15.24 -1.39
CA GLU A 114 10.29 16.28 -0.95
C GLU A 114 11.51 15.72 -0.23
N SER A 115 11.34 14.62 0.52
CA SER A 115 12.46 13.93 1.18
C SER A 115 13.41 13.22 0.20
N GLY A 116 12.97 12.99 -1.05
CA GLY A 116 13.72 12.26 -2.07
C GLY A 116 13.58 10.73 -1.98
N GLU A 117 13.05 10.18 -0.88
CA GLU A 117 12.88 8.73 -0.73
C GLU A 117 11.80 8.17 -1.66
N ARG A 118 10.76 8.96 -1.96
CA ARG A 118 9.67 8.63 -2.90
C ARG A 118 9.01 7.28 -2.60
N ARG A 119 8.87 6.95 -1.32
CA ARG A 119 8.37 5.65 -0.84
C ARG A 119 7.39 5.82 0.30
N PHE A 120 6.41 4.92 0.35
CA PHE A 120 5.52 4.73 1.51
C PHE A 120 4.99 3.31 1.53
N GLY A 121 4.55 2.82 2.69
CA GLY A 121 3.90 1.52 2.80
C GLY A 121 2.42 1.59 2.41
N ILE A 122 1.88 0.54 1.81
CA ILE A 122 0.44 0.39 1.59
C ILE A 122 -0.06 -0.88 2.27
N ALA A 123 -1.24 -0.81 2.87
CA ALA A 123 -1.90 -1.96 3.48
C ALA A 123 -3.42 -1.90 3.31
N LEU A 124 -4.04 -3.08 3.34
CA LEU A 124 -5.50 -3.23 3.27
C LEU A 124 -6.17 -2.78 4.58
N PRO A 125 -7.31 -2.06 4.53
CA PRO A 125 -8.14 -1.81 5.71
C PRO A 125 -8.53 -3.10 6.43
N ALA A 126 -8.55 -3.09 7.77
CA ALA A 126 -8.98 -4.26 8.53
C ALA A 126 -10.51 -4.34 8.59
N GLN A 127 -11.06 -5.56 8.51
CA GLN A 127 -12.52 -5.77 8.52
C GLN A 127 -13.14 -5.80 9.93
N ASN A 128 -12.34 -6.05 10.96
CA ASN A 128 -12.83 -6.38 12.32
C ASN A 128 -12.89 -5.18 13.28
N GLY A 129 -12.60 -3.96 12.81
CA GLY A 129 -12.67 -2.71 13.59
C GLY A 129 -11.67 -2.56 14.75
N ARG A 130 -10.93 -3.62 15.10
CA ARG A 130 -9.93 -3.59 16.19
C ARG A 130 -8.64 -2.90 15.78
N GLN A 131 -8.28 -3.00 14.51
CA GLN A 131 -7.11 -2.37 13.91
C GLN A 131 -7.57 -1.57 12.69
N ARG A 132 -6.82 -0.54 12.29
CA ARG A 132 -7.17 0.25 11.10
C ARG A 132 -6.82 -0.46 9.78
N TYR A 133 -5.79 -1.30 9.78
CA TYR A 133 -5.31 -2.04 8.62
C TYR A 133 -4.69 -3.38 9.02
N VAL A 134 -4.57 -4.29 8.07
CA VAL A 134 -3.98 -5.64 8.26
C VAL A 134 -2.50 -5.57 8.67
N GLU A 135 -1.92 -6.70 9.09
CA GLU A 135 -0.53 -6.76 9.58
C GLU A 135 0.51 -6.75 8.45
N TYR A 136 0.14 -7.20 7.25
CA TYR A 136 1.07 -7.33 6.12
C TYR A 136 0.78 -6.28 5.03
N GLY A 137 1.84 -5.69 4.49
CA GLY A 137 1.75 -4.69 3.44
C GLY A 137 2.96 -4.70 2.53
N THR A 138 2.98 -3.74 1.60
CA THR A 138 4.03 -3.62 0.58
C THR A 138 4.53 -2.18 0.52
N MET A 139 5.84 -1.97 0.41
CA MET A 139 6.38 -0.65 0.10
C MET A 139 6.09 -0.30 -1.35
N LEU A 140 5.57 0.89 -1.60
CA LEU A 140 5.37 1.43 -2.93
C LEU A 140 6.47 2.42 -3.27
N ASP A 141 7.07 2.26 -4.45
CA ASP A 141 7.95 3.24 -5.08
C ASP A 141 7.12 4.20 -5.94
N ILE A 142 7.15 5.50 -5.65
CA ILE A 142 6.52 6.53 -6.49
C ILE A 142 7.39 6.75 -7.73
N ARG A 143 6.89 6.28 -8.88
CA ARG A 143 7.53 6.47 -10.20
C ARG A 143 7.22 7.84 -10.78
N ASP A 144 5.96 8.25 -10.68
CA ASP A 144 5.48 9.54 -11.16
C ASP A 144 4.35 10.08 -10.28
N CYS A 145 4.19 11.41 -10.28
CA CYS A 145 3.17 12.12 -9.51
C CYS A 145 2.67 13.34 -10.28
N VAL A 146 1.39 13.30 -10.66
CA VAL A 146 0.69 14.43 -11.25
C VAL A 146 -0.15 15.11 -10.17
N GLN A 147 0.21 16.33 -9.78
CA GLN A 147 -0.58 17.15 -8.87
C GLN A 147 -1.66 17.90 -9.64
N LEU A 148 -2.89 17.87 -9.12
CA LEU A 148 -4.04 18.57 -9.68
C LEU A 148 -4.23 19.94 -9.00
N GLY A 149 -5.01 20.84 -9.61
CA GLY A 149 -5.19 22.21 -9.12
C GLY A 149 -5.90 22.34 -7.77
N ASP A 150 -6.66 21.31 -7.37
CA ASP A 150 -7.29 21.17 -6.04
C ASP A 150 -6.33 20.58 -4.98
N GLY A 151 -5.12 20.21 -5.42
CA GLY A 151 -4.05 19.57 -4.67
C GLY A 151 -4.26 18.08 -4.41
N CYS A 152 -5.22 17.44 -5.07
CA CYS A 152 -5.25 15.98 -5.23
C CYS A 152 -4.03 15.53 -6.08
N SER A 153 -3.70 14.25 -6.04
CA SER A 153 -2.58 13.72 -6.84
C SER A 153 -2.92 12.37 -7.46
N ILE A 154 -2.51 12.17 -8.71
CA ILE A 154 -2.48 10.85 -9.34
C ILE A 154 -1.05 10.35 -9.28
N LEU A 155 -0.85 9.17 -8.68
CA LEU A 155 0.45 8.54 -8.51
C LEU A 155 0.57 7.33 -9.42
N SER A 156 1.67 7.24 -10.14
CA SER A 156 2.17 5.98 -10.68
C SER A 156 3.11 5.37 -9.65
N THR A 157 2.75 4.23 -9.09
CA THR A 157 3.59 3.52 -8.13
C THR A 157 3.82 2.07 -8.54
N VAL A 158 4.90 1.47 -8.03
CA VAL A 158 5.19 0.04 -8.23
C VAL A 158 5.49 -0.58 -6.87
N GLY A 159 4.91 -1.76 -6.61
CA GLY A 159 5.21 -2.50 -5.40
C GLY A 159 6.65 -2.97 -5.33
N GLY A 160 7.24 -2.84 -4.15
CA GLY A 160 8.59 -3.28 -3.83
C GLY A 160 8.56 -4.30 -2.70
N ARG A 161 9.36 -4.06 -1.66
CA ARG A 161 9.53 -4.98 -0.53
C ARG A 161 8.26 -5.16 0.28
N ARG A 162 7.99 -6.39 0.68
CA ARG A 162 6.92 -6.75 1.62
C ARG A 162 7.34 -6.46 3.05
N PHE A 163 6.39 -6.11 3.89
CA PHE A 163 6.64 -5.84 5.30
C PHE A 163 5.54 -6.37 6.21
N ARG A 164 5.92 -6.67 7.45
CA ARG A 164 5.04 -7.01 8.56
C ARG A 164 5.08 -5.87 9.58
N VAL A 165 3.92 -5.42 10.03
CA VAL A 165 3.80 -4.35 11.02
C VAL A 165 4.20 -4.88 12.39
N LEU A 166 5.17 -4.24 13.04
CA LEU A 166 5.59 -4.54 14.41
C LEU A 166 4.81 -3.68 15.41
N THR A 167 4.81 -2.37 15.18
CA THR A 167 4.07 -1.40 15.99
C THR A 167 3.42 -0.35 15.11
N ARG A 168 2.31 0.21 15.58
CA ARG A 168 1.46 1.16 14.84
C ARG A 168 1.46 2.49 15.57
N HIS A 169 1.60 3.56 14.82
CA HIS A 169 1.61 4.94 15.30
C HIS A 169 0.76 5.82 14.38
N GLU A 170 0.56 7.06 14.77
CA GLU A 170 -0.11 8.07 13.96
C GLU A 170 0.74 9.33 13.93
N ARG A 171 0.80 9.97 12.77
CA ARG A 171 1.46 11.25 12.60
C ARG A 171 0.65 12.14 11.67
N ASP A 172 0.24 13.31 12.16
CA ASP A 172 -0.49 14.30 11.36
C ASP A 172 -1.75 13.73 10.66
N GLY A 173 -2.44 12.79 11.32
CA GLY A 173 -3.69 12.18 10.87
C GLY A 173 -3.55 10.97 9.92
N TYR A 174 -2.34 10.61 9.50
CA TYR A 174 -2.09 9.38 8.75
C TYR A 174 -1.31 8.36 9.60
N ASP A 175 -1.47 7.08 9.27
CA ASP A 175 -0.83 5.97 9.99
C ASP A 175 0.66 5.90 9.67
N THR A 176 1.46 5.57 10.69
CA THR A 176 2.87 5.19 10.53
C THR A 176 3.13 3.87 11.26
N ALA A 177 4.21 3.18 10.91
CA ALA A 177 4.54 1.90 11.53
C ALA A 177 6.04 1.66 11.61
N HIS A 178 6.47 0.99 12.69
CA HIS A 178 7.69 0.20 12.63
C HIS A 178 7.36 -1.12 11.96
N VAL A 179 8.18 -1.49 10.98
CA VAL A 179 7.92 -2.65 10.14
C VAL A 179 9.16 -3.53 10.05
N GLU A 180 8.92 -4.82 9.93
CA GLU A 180 9.92 -5.83 9.60
C GLU A 180 9.79 -6.18 8.12
N PHE A 181 10.87 -6.01 7.36
CA PHE A 181 10.92 -6.48 5.98
C PHE A 181 11.21 -7.98 5.96
N PHE A 182 10.53 -8.71 5.10
CA PHE A 182 10.73 -10.14 4.93
C PHE A 182 10.70 -10.50 3.44
N GLU A 183 11.32 -11.64 3.12
CA GLU A 183 11.49 -12.16 1.76
C GLU A 183 11.10 -13.65 1.75
N ASP A 184 11.08 -14.27 0.58
CA ASP A 184 10.86 -15.71 0.51
C ASP A 184 12.06 -16.53 0.99
N GLU A 185 11.75 -17.72 1.49
CA GLU A 185 12.71 -18.77 1.78
C GLU A 185 13.41 -19.21 0.49
N LYS A 186 14.75 -19.24 0.52
CA LYS A 186 15.56 -19.71 -0.61
C LYS A 186 15.31 -21.19 -0.88
N ILE A 187 14.95 -21.51 -2.11
CA ILE A 187 14.58 -22.88 -2.52
C ILE A 187 15.78 -23.83 -2.43
N GLY A 188 16.97 -23.33 -2.79
CA GLY A 188 18.23 -24.08 -2.85
C GLY A 188 18.96 -24.35 -1.53
N ALA A 189 18.35 -24.12 -0.36
CA ALA A 189 19.03 -24.28 0.92
C ALA A 189 18.72 -25.63 1.62
N GLY A 190 19.73 -26.43 1.97
CA GLY A 190 19.60 -27.66 2.78
C GLY A 190 19.82 -28.96 2.01
N SER A 191 19.73 -30.10 2.71
CA SER A 191 20.07 -31.43 2.17
C SER A 191 19.16 -31.93 1.05
N GLU A 192 17.92 -31.44 0.98
CA GLU A 192 16.92 -31.78 -0.04
C GLU A 192 16.69 -30.65 -1.06
N ALA A 193 17.66 -29.73 -1.19
CA ALA A 193 17.55 -28.55 -2.04
C ALA A 193 17.20 -28.89 -3.50
N GLU A 194 17.90 -29.87 -4.09
CA GLU A 194 17.75 -30.22 -5.51
C GLU A 194 16.36 -30.79 -5.83
N GLU A 195 15.85 -31.72 -5.02
CA GLU A 195 14.53 -32.33 -5.21
C GLU A 195 13.41 -31.28 -5.06
N ARG A 196 13.53 -30.40 -4.05
CA ARG A 196 12.57 -29.31 -3.87
C ARG A 196 12.64 -28.31 -5.02
N LEU A 197 13.83 -28.01 -5.51
CA LEU A 197 14.02 -27.11 -6.64
C LEU A 197 13.36 -27.66 -7.89
N GLN A 198 13.61 -28.93 -8.22
CA GLN A 198 12.97 -29.59 -9.37
C GLN A 198 11.44 -29.59 -9.25
N LEU A 199 10.91 -29.91 -8.08
CA LEU A 199 9.46 -29.85 -7.84
C LEU A 199 8.87 -28.45 -8.03
N VAL A 200 9.60 -27.40 -7.64
CA VAL A 200 9.17 -26.01 -7.84
C VAL A 200 9.26 -25.62 -9.31
N ARG A 201 10.28 -26.06 -10.05
CA ARG A 201 10.40 -25.86 -11.50
C ARG A 201 9.21 -26.47 -12.25
N ASP A 202 8.91 -27.74 -12.01
CA ASP A 202 7.80 -28.44 -12.67
C ASP A 202 6.45 -27.77 -12.37
N LEU A 203 6.27 -27.33 -11.11
CA LEU A 203 5.07 -26.61 -10.71
C LEU A 203 5.01 -25.21 -11.35
N HIS A 204 6.13 -24.49 -11.39
CA HIS A 204 6.23 -23.17 -11.99
C HIS A 204 5.86 -23.22 -13.46
N GLU A 205 6.47 -24.10 -14.25
CA GLU A 205 6.22 -24.21 -15.69
C GLU A 205 4.73 -24.49 -15.97
N LYS A 206 4.17 -25.48 -15.26
CA LYS A 206 2.75 -25.82 -15.37
C LYS A 206 1.84 -24.64 -15.04
N VAL A 207 2.12 -23.91 -13.96
CA VAL A 207 1.25 -22.81 -13.51
C VAL A 207 1.41 -21.57 -14.39
N LEU A 208 2.62 -21.29 -14.88
CA LEU A 208 2.89 -20.22 -15.82
C LEU A 208 2.10 -20.43 -17.12
N LEU A 209 2.17 -21.62 -17.72
CA LEU A 209 1.40 -21.93 -18.94
C LEU A 209 -0.11 -21.77 -18.71
N LYS A 210 -0.64 -22.27 -17.59
CA LYS A 210 -2.05 -22.07 -17.22
C LYS A 210 -2.43 -20.61 -17.04
N ALA A 211 -1.55 -19.80 -16.45
CA ALA A 211 -1.79 -18.38 -16.24
C ALA A 211 -1.84 -17.63 -17.58
N ILE A 212 -0.92 -17.95 -18.50
CA ILE A 212 -0.90 -17.41 -19.86
C ILE A 212 -2.18 -17.79 -20.60
N ASP A 213 -2.54 -19.07 -20.63
CA ASP A 213 -3.74 -19.57 -21.31
C ASP A 213 -5.01 -18.91 -20.75
N TRP A 214 -5.12 -18.82 -19.41
CA TRP A 214 -6.25 -18.16 -18.78
C TRP A 214 -6.33 -16.69 -19.15
N HIS A 215 -5.22 -15.94 -19.05
CA HIS A 215 -5.20 -14.53 -19.42
C HIS A 215 -5.59 -14.32 -20.89
N GLN A 216 -5.06 -15.13 -21.81
CA GLN A 216 -5.38 -15.07 -23.23
C GLN A 216 -6.84 -15.47 -23.53
N SER A 217 -7.44 -16.33 -22.71
CA SER A 217 -8.85 -16.72 -22.83
C SER A 217 -9.82 -15.61 -22.44
N LEU A 218 -9.36 -14.56 -21.74
CA LEU A 218 -10.20 -13.44 -21.34
C LEU A 218 -10.66 -12.62 -22.55
N PRO A 219 -11.88 -12.05 -22.51
CA PRO A 219 -12.34 -11.11 -23.52
C PRO A 219 -11.36 -9.94 -23.72
N GLU A 220 -11.25 -9.45 -24.96
CA GLU A 220 -10.33 -8.34 -25.32
C GLU A 220 -10.56 -7.10 -24.47
N SER A 221 -11.82 -6.77 -24.15
CA SER A 221 -12.15 -5.63 -23.29
C SER A 221 -11.53 -5.75 -21.90
N ILE A 222 -11.58 -6.94 -21.30
CA ILE A 222 -10.99 -7.20 -19.98
C ILE A 222 -9.46 -7.16 -20.07
N ARG A 223 -8.86 -7.75 -21.11
CA ARG A 223 -7.40 -7.69 -21.32
C ARG A 223 -6.91 -6.26 -21.52
N CYS A 224 -7.66 -5.43 -22.25
CA CYS A 224 -7.36 -4.00 -22.41
C CYS A 224 -7.35 -3.27 -21.07
N GLU A 225 -8.35 -3.49 -20.20
CA GLU A 225 -8.41 -2.85 -18.88
C GLU A 225 -7.31 -3.34 -17.93
N ILE A 226 -6.98 -4.63 -17.97
CA ILE A 226 -5.83 -5.19 -17.26
C ILE A 226 -4.54 -4.51 -17.73
N PHE A 227 -4.34 -4.38 -19.04
CA PHE A 227 -3.14 -3.74 -19.59
C PHE A 227 -3.03 -2.27 -19.16
N LYS A 228 -4.13 -1.51 -19.17
CA LYS A 228 -4.13 -0.12 -18.71
C LYS A 228 -3.77 0.01 -17.22
N SER A 229 -4.23 -0.92 -16.40
CA SER A 229 -4.11 -0.85 -14.93
C SER A 229 -2.81 -1.44 -14.40
N PHE A 230 -2.37 -2.56 -14.98
CA PHE A 230 -1.26 -3.39 -14.48
C PHE A 230 -0.13 -3.58 -15.51
N GLY A 231 -0.28 -3.05 -16.72
CA GLY A 231 0.66 -3.26 -17.82
C GLY A 231 0.57 -4.65 -18.44
N LYS A 232 1.56 -4.97 -19.30
CA LYS A 232 1.71 -6.32 -19.84
C LYS A 232 2.12 -7.30 -18.74
N MET A 233 1.78 -8.57 -18.92
CA MET A 233 2.36 -9.65 -18.10
C MET A 233 3.90 -9.58 -18.19
N PRO A 234 4.63 -9.59 -17.06
CA PRO A 234 6.08 -9.56 -17.05
C PRO A 234 6.69 -10.75 -17.79
N ASP A 235 7.80 -10.51 -18.47
CA ASP A 235 8.62 -11.55 -19.08
C ASP A 235 9.32 -12.37 -17.97
N LEU A 236 9.57 -13.66 -18.20
CA LEU A 236 10.22 -14.53 -17.21
C LEU A 236 11.69 -14.15 -17.03
N GLU A 237 12.11 -13.95 -15.78
CA GLU A 237 13.49 -13.66 -15.43
C GLU A 237 14.39 -14.90 -15.61
N GLU A 238 15.62 -14.73 -16.11
CA GLU A 238 16.57 -15.85 -16.33
C GLU A 238 16.86 -16.62 -15.03
N ASN A 239 17.01 -15.90 -13.91
CA ASN A 239 17.30 -16.47 -12.58
C ASN A 239 16.11 -16.32 -11.63
N TRP A 240 14.89 -16.60 -12.12
CA TRP A 240 13.65 -16.43 -11.33
C TRP A 240 13.66 -17.17 -9.98
N GLU A 241 14.47 -18.23 -9.85
CA GLU A 241 14.63 -19.04 -8.63
C GLU A 241 15.31 -18.28 -7.49
N ASP A 242 16.17 -17.32 -7.82
CA ASP A 242 16.96 -16.56 -6.85
C ASP A 242 16.35 -15.21 -6.49
N VAL A 243 15.32 -14.78 -7.25
CA VAL A 243 14.58 -13.54 -7.02
C VAL A 243 13.98 -13.57 -5.60
N THR A 244 14.16 -12.47 -4.86
CA THR A 244 13.82 -12.35 -3.42
C THR A 244 12.40 -12.77 -3.07
N ASP A 245 11.42 -12.40 -3.92
CA ASP A 245 10.00 -12.73 -3.74
C ASP A 245 9.46 -13.61 -4.89
N GLY A 246 10.34 -14.33 -5.59
CA GLY A 246 9.99 -15.09 -6.79
C GLY A 246 9.65 -14.23 -8.02
N PRO A 247 9.26 -14.87 -9.14
CA PRO A 247 9.11 -14.18 -10.42
C PRO A 247 7.97 -13.15 -10.43
N ALA A 248 8.18 -12.02 -11.11
CA ALA A 248 7.22 -10.92 -11.16
C ALA A 248 5.86 -11.32 -11.75
N TRP A 249 5.84 -12.25 -12.71
CA TRP A 249 4.59 -12.73 -13.32
C TRP A 249 3.63 -13.35 -12.30
N ALA A 250 4.16 -14.01 -11.26
CA ALA A 250 3.36 -14.68 -10.25
C ALA A 250 2.60 -13.64 -9.39
N TRP A 251 3.24 -12.53 -9.05
CA TRP A 251 2.58 -11.41 -8.37
C TRP A 251 1.59 -10.68 -9.27
N TRP A 252 1.94 -10.50 -10.54
CA TRP A 252 1.07 -9.88 -11.53
C TRP A 252 -0.23 -10.67 -11.73
N ILE A 253 -0.16 -12.00 -11.87
CA ILE A 253 -1.36 -12.83 -12.01
C ILE A 253 -2.22 -12.80 -10.74
N ILE A 254 -1.62 -12.81 -9.55
CA ILE A 254 -2.36 -12.67 -8.27
C ILE A 254 -3.13 -11.35 -8.22
N ALA A 255 -2.57 -10.26 -8.73
CA ALA A 255 -3.20 -8.95 -8.71
C ALA A 255 -4.51 -8.92 -9.52
N ILE A 256 -4.57 -9.66 -10.62
CA ILE A 256 -5.72 -9.66 -11.56
C ILE A 256 -6.69 -10.82 -11.34
N LEU A 257 -6.29 -11.87 -10.60
CA LEU A 257 -7.20 -12.96 -10.25
C LEU A 257 -8.32 -12.46 -9.32
N PRO A 258 -9.54 -13.01 -9.44
CA PRO A 258 -10.70 -12.63 -8.62
C PRO A 258 -10.63 -13.25 -7.21
N LEU A 259 -9.55 -12.93 -6.49
CA LEU A 259 -9.29 -13.34 -5.12
C LEU A 259 -9.96 -12.35 -4.16
N ASN A 260 -10.57 -12.86 -3.08
CA ASN A 260 -11.01 -12.01 -1.99
C ASN A 260 -9.81 -11.41 -1.24
N ASP A 261 -10.02 -10.28 -0.56
CA ASP A 261 -8.93 -9.54 0.05
C ASP A 261 -8.20 -10.30 1.16
N LYS A 262 -8.91 -11.15 1.91
CA LYS A 262 -8.29 -12.01 2.93
C LYS A 262 -7.25 -12.93 2.28
N LEU A 263 -7.62 -13.61 1.20
CA LEU A 263 -6.73 -14.51 0.48
C LEU A 263 -5.56 -13.76 -0.18
N LYS A 264 -5.78 -12.53 -0.66
CA LYS A 264 -4.70 -11.67 -1.16
C LYS A 264 -3.66 -11.38 -0.07
N VAL A 265 -4.10 -11.04 1.14
CA VAL A 265 -3.23 -10.80 2.30
C VAL A 265 -2.53 -12.09 2.75
N ASP A 266 -3.23 -13.21 2.80
CA ASP A 266 -2.65 -14.52 3.15
C ASP A 266 -1.53 -14.90 2.18
N ILE A 267 -1.75 -14.71 0.87
CA ILE A 267 -0.73 -14.94 -0.16
C ILE A 267 0.44 -13.96 -0.02
N LEU A 268 0.16 -12.67 0.23
CA LEU A 268 1.20 -11.65 0.45
C LEU A 268 2.11 -12.01 1.64
N SER A 269 1.54 -12.57 2.71
CA SER A 269 2.27 -12.97 3.91
C SER A 269 3.12 -14.25 3.77
N THR A 270 2.90 -15.03 2.71
CA THR A 270 3.57 -16.32 2.51
C THR A 270 5.03 -16.15 2.08
N THR A 271 5.95 -16.89 2.72
CA THR A 271 7.40 -16.91 2.42
C THR A 271 7.84 -18.04 1.49
N SER A 272 6.92 -18.87 1.00
CA SER A 272 7.27 -20.01 0.13
C SER A 272 6.65 -19.85 -1.26
N LEU A 273 7.50 -19.74 -2.28
CA LEU A 273 7.08 -19.69 -3.69
C LEU A 273 6.20 -20.89 -4.07
N LYS A 274 6.52 -22.10 -3.60
CA LYS A 274 5.73 -23.31 -3.84
C LYS A 274 4.27 -23.16 -3.39
N LYS A 275 4.04 -22.71 -2.15
CA LYS A 275 2.70 -22.45 -1.61
C LYS A 275 1.97 -21.39 -2.43
N ARG A 276 2.67 -20.31 -2.81
CA ARG A 276 2.11 -19.24 -3.65
C ARG A 276 1.69 -19.76 -5.03
N LEU A 277 2.54 -20.54 -5.72
CA LEU A 277 2.20 -21.20 -6.98
C LEU A 277 1.02 -22.16 -6.86
N ARG A 278 0.90 -22.91 -5.76
CA ARG A 278 -0.27 -23.77 -5.51
C ARG A 278 -1.57 -22.97 -5.32
N ALA A 279 -1.50 -21.82 -4.66
CA ALA A 279 -2.66 -20.93 -4.52
C ALA A 279 -3.10 -20.38 -5.89
N ILE A 280 -2.16 -19.99 -6.74
CA ILE A 280 -2.41 -19.58 -8.13
C ILE A 280 -3.05 -20.74 -8.92
N ASP A 281 -2.44 -21.93 -8.92
CA ASP A 281 -2.95 -23.11 -9.64
C ASP A 281 -4.38 -23.44 -9.22
N LYS A 282 -4.66 -23.47 -7.92
CA LYS A 282 -5.98 -23.76 -7.38
C LYS A 282 -7.00 -22.72 -7.85
N THR A 283 -6.65 -21.44 -7.83
CA THR A 283 -7.53 -20.36 -8.29
C THR A 283 -7.81 -20.47 -9.79
N LEU A 284 -6.78 -20.68 -10.62
CA LEU A 284 -6.94 -20.86 -12.06
C LEU A 284 -7.80 -22.08 -12.41
N ASN A 285 -7.67 -23.18 -11.67
CA ASN A 285 -8.52 -24.36 -11.85
C ASN A 285 -9.99 -24.06 -11.54
N LEU A 286 -10.27 -23.23 -10.51
CA LEU A 286 -11.63 -22.80 -10.18
C LEU A 286 -12.22 -21.91 -11.28
N GLU A 287 -11.45 -20.93 -11.77
CA GLU A 287 -11.88 -20.04 -12.85
C GLU A 287 -12.18 -20.82 -14.14
N SER A 288 -11.31 -21.77 -14.49
CA SER A 288 -11.50 -22.65 -15.65
C SER A 288 -12.77 -23.49 -15.52
N ALA A 289 -13.07 -23.99 -14.32
CA ALA A 289 -14.29 -24.74 -14.05
C ALA A 289 -15.55 -23.87 -14.14
N GLN A 290 -15.49 -22.64 -13.64
CA GLN A 290 -16.59 -21.66 -13.74
C GLN A 290 -16.89 -21.29 -15.19
N GLN A 291 -15.86 -21.02 -16.01
CA GLN A 291 -16.03 -20.74 -17.44
C GLN A 291 -16.69 -21.91 -18.19
N LYS A 292 -16.29 -23.15 -17.89
CA LYS A 292 -16.91 -24.36 -18.48
C LYS A 292 -18.38 -24.48 -18.09
N ARG A 293 -18.71 -24.24 -16.82
CA ARG A 293 -20.10 -24.24 -16.34
C ARG A 293 -20.93 -23.18 -17.04
N GLN A 294 -20.42 -21.96 -17.18
CA GLN A 294 -21.15 -20.87 -17.82
C GLN A 294 -21.41 -21.15 -19.32
N ARG A 295 -20.42 -21.72 -20.03
CA ARG A 295 -20.62 -22.20 -21.42
C ARG A 295 -21.67 -23.31 -21.50
N SER A 296 -21.67 -24.27 -20.57
CA SER A 296 -22.68 -25.34 -20.55
C SER A 296 -24.10 -24.81 -20.28
N VAL A 297 -24.26 -23.80 -19.42
CA VAL A 297 -25.56 -23.19 -19.12
C VAL A 297 -26.08 -22.40 -20.32
N CYS A 298 -25.22 -21.63 -21.02
CA CYS A 298 -25.60 -20.92 -22.25
C CYS A 298 -26.03 -21.88 -23.37
N VAL A 299 -25.39 -23.05 -23.50
CA VAL A 299 -25.76 -24.06 -24.49
C VAL A 299 -27.12 -24.69 -24.17
N MET A 300 -27.43 -24.93 -22.89
CA MET A 300 -28.71 -25.52 -22.49
C MET A 300 -29.88 -24.51 -22.57
N ALA A 301 -29.65 -23.23 -22.26
CA ALA A 301 -30.65 -22.17 -22.42
C ALA A 301 -30.99 -21.88 -23.89
N GLY A 302 -30.04 -22.12 -24.81
CA GLY A 302 -30.28 -22.07 -26.25
C GLY A 302 -31.15 -23.20 -26.81
N ALA A 303 -31.40 -24.26 -26.03
CA ALA A 303 -32.20 -25.42 -26.45
C ALA A 303 -33.69 -25.34 -26.04
N SER A 304 -34.09 -24.37 -25.22
CA SER A 304 -35.46 -24.24 -24.69
C SER A 304 -36.09 -22.87 -24.96
N SER A 305 -35.78 -22.25 -26.10
CA SER A 305 -36.46 -21.05 -26.60
C SER A 305 -37.18 -21.37 -27.92
N ALA A 306 -38.35 -22.00 -27.82
CA ALA A 306 -39.34 -21.99 -28.88
C ALA A 306 -40.01 -20.60 -28.90
N CYS A 307 -39.31 -19.61 -29.41
CA CYS A 307 -39.81 -18.24 -29.62
C CYS A 307 -39.02 -17.57 -30.77
N CYS A 308 -39.02 -18.16 -31.97
CA CYS A 308 -38.51 -17.54 -33.19
C CYS A 308 -39.29 -18.07 -34.40
N GLU A 309 -40.59 -17.83 -34.47
CA GLU A 309 -41.25 -17.75 -35.78
C GLU A 309 -41.11 -16.32 -36.30
N GLY A 310 -40.35 -16.16 -37.39
CA GLY A 310 -40.44 -14.99 -38.26
C GLY A 310 -39.43 -13.87 -38.04
N LEU A 311 -38.12 -14.13 -38.18
CA LEU A 311 -37.16 -13.11 -38.64
C LEU A 311 -36.15 -13.76 -39.59
N SER A 312 -35.93 -13.10 -40.74
CA SER A 312 -35.09 -13.57 -41.84
C SER A 312 -33.62 -13.72 -41.45
N SER A 313 -32.98 -14.65 -42.14
CA SER A 313 -31.57 -15.05 -42.06
C SER A 313 -30.57 -13.90 -41.88
N THR A 314 -29.50 -14.21 -41.14
CA THR A 314 -28.25 -13.45 -40.94
C THR A 314 -28.22 -12.41 -39.83
N GLN A 315 -28.49 -12.85 -38.59
CA GLN A 315 -27.85 -12.28 -37.41
C GLN A 315 -27.75 -13.33 -36.31
N GLN A 316 -26.53 -13.77 -36.05
CA GLN A 316 -26.21 -14.76 -35.02
C GLN A 316 -26.36 -14.06 -33.66
N CYS A 317 -27.49 -14.29 -32.97
CA CYS A 317 -27.71 -13.78 -31.61
C CYS A 317 -26.62 -14.33 -30.67
N GLN A 318 -25.69 -13.47 -30.26
CA GLN A 318 -24.69 -13.81 -29.25
C GLN A 318 -25.33 -13.71 -27.86
N ALA A 319 -25.88 -14.82 -27.38
CA ALA A 319 -26.44 -14.97 -26.03
C ALA A 319 -25.43 -14.72 -24.89
N ILE A 320 -24.15 -14.48 -25.21
CA ILE A 320 -23.07 -14.20 -24.24
C ILE A 320 -23.21 -12.79 -23.63
N ASP A 321 -23.78 -11.84 -24.36
CA ASP A 321 -23.86 -10.43 -23.91
C ASP A 321 -24.90 -10.21 -22.79
N CYS A 322 -25.87 -11.13 -22.65
CA CYS A 322 -26.92 -11.01 -21.63
C CYS A 322 -26.40 -11.36 -20.22
N CYS A 323 -25.54 -12.38 -20.10
CA CYS A 323 -25.00 -12.84 -18.81
C CYS A 323 -23.89 -11.92 -18.23
N LEU A 324 -23.20 -11.13 -19.06
CA LEU A 324 -22.17 -10.19 -18.59
C LEU A 324 -22.79 -8.93 -17.96
N ARG A 325 -24.02 -8.58 -18.35
CA ARG A 325 -24.75 -7.39 -17.88
C ARG A 325 -25.20 -7.49 -16.42
N GLU A 326 -25.48 -8.70 -15.92
CA GLU A 326 -25.87 -8.90 -14.51
C GLU A 326 -24.71 -8.72 -13.53
N ARG A 327 -23.46 -8.88 -13.99
CA ARG A 327 -22.27 -8.69 -13.14
C ARG A 327 -21.91 -7.21 -12.95
N THR A 328 -22.30 -6.32 -13.86
CA THR A 328 -22.03 -4.88 -13.74
C THR A 328 -23.11 -4.12 -12.98
N THR A 329 -24.36 -4.60 -12.97
CA THR A 329 -25.47 -3.94 -12.27
C THR A 329 -25.61 -4.33 -10.80
N SER A 330 -25.10 -5.50 -10.40
CA SER A 330 -25.18 -5.98 -9.01
C SER A 330 -24.14 -5.37 -8.06
N SER A 331 -23.15 -4.62 -8.58
CA SER A 331 -22.14 -3.90 -7.76
C SER A 331 -22.38 -2.39 -7.66
N VAL A 332 -23.44 -1.84 -8.28
CA VAL A 332 -23.70 -0.39 -8.30
C VAL A 332 -25.13 -0.12 -7.83
N HIS A 333 -25.44 -0.46 -6.58
CA HIS A 333 -26.58 0.10 -5.86
C HIS A 333 -26.23 0.22 -4.38
N ASN A 334 -25.33 1.17 -4.08
CA ASN A 334 -25.35 1.83 -2.78
C ASN A 334 -24.53 3.13 -2.81
N HIS A 335 -25.04 4.16 -3.49
CA HIS A 335 -24.75 5.55 -3.13
C HIS A 335 -26.01 6.39 -3.36
N HIS A 336 -26.60 6.81 -2.25
CA HIS A 336 -27.68 7.79 -2.20
C HIS A 336 -27.19 9.12 -2.81
N HIS A 337 -27.71 9.49 -3.97
CA HIS A 337 -27.69 10.88 -4.41
C HIS A 337 -28.88 11.61 -3.81
N HIS A 338 -28.62 12.45 -2.80
CA HIS A 338 -29.54 13.52 -2.43
C HIS A 338 -29.48 14.62 -3.49
N HIS A 339 -30.52 14.68 -4.33
CA HIS A 339 -30.80 15.85 -5.15
C HIS A 339 -31.47 16.92 -4.27
N HIS A 340 -30.76 18.02 -4.04
CA HIS A 340 -31.35 19.28 -3.62
C HIS A 340 -32.12 19.88 -4.81
N HIS A 341 -33.42 20.09 -4.64
CA HIS A 341 -34.24 20.93 -5.50
C HIS A 341 -34.66 22.16 -4.70
N ASP A 342 -34.18 23.33 -5.11
CA ASP A 342 -34.67 24.64 -4.69
C ASP A 342 -36.05 24.91 -5.31
N SER A 343 -36.97 25.45 -4.51
CA SER A 343 -38.14 26.19 -4.97
C SER A 343 -38.66 27.09 -3.84
N ASP A 344 -38.52 28.40 -4.05
CA ASP A 344 -39.07 29.48 -3.24
C ASP A 344 -40.61 29.51 -3.21
N ARG A 345 -41.22 29.70 -2.01
CA ARG A 345 -42.10 30.86 -1.68
C ARG A 345 -42.86 30.73 -0.35
N ALA A 346 -42.56 31.68 0.55
CA ALA A 346 -43.42 32.61 1.32
C ALA A 346 -44.53 32.15 2.30
N SER A 347 -44.42 32.69 3.54
CA SER A 347 -45.45 33.07 4.56
C SER A 347 -46.35 31.94 5.13
N ASP A 348 -46.64 31.80 6.42
CA ASP A 348 -46.95 32.79 7.47
C ASP A 348 -46.86 32.12 8.87
N SER A 349 -46.84 32.96 9.89
CA SER A 349 -46.81 32.75 11.34
C SER A 349 -47.88 31.82 11.94
N THR A 350 -47.55 31.05 12.99
CA THR A 350 -48.05 31.16 14.39
C THR A 350 -47.74 29.91 15.24
N GLN A 351 -47.56 30.17 16.54
CA GLN A 351 -47.22 29.25 17.63
C GLN A 351 -48.31 28.20 17.89
N HIS A 352 -47.94 27.01 18.40
CA HIS A 352 -48.56 26.42 19.60
C HIS A 352 -47.74 25.24 20.17
N HIS A 353 -47.56 25.27 21.49
CA HIS A 353 -47.05 24.20 22.35
C HIS A 353 -47.86 22.90 22.21
N HIS A 354 -47.20 21.74 22.27
CA HIS A 354 -47.70 20.61 23.07
C HIS A 354 -46.57 19.66 23.50
N LEU A 355 -46.53 19.40 24.81
CA LEU A 355 -45.80 18.32 25.46
C LEU A 355 -46.36 16.96 24.99
N HIS A 356 -45.50 15.95 24.87
CA HIS A 356 -45.91 14.57 25.11
C HIS A 356 -44.81 13.72 25.75
N HIS A 357 -45.24 13.02 26.80
CA HIS A 357 -44.52 12.12 27.69
C HIS A 357 -44.31 10.71 27.10
N HIS A 358 -43.27 10.03 27.59
CA HIS A 358 -43.12 8.58 27.82
C HIS A 358 -43.10 7.58 26.63
N HIS A 359 -42.00 6.82 26.49
CA HIS A 359 -41.89 5.47 27.08
C HIS A 359 -40.46 4.90 27.00
N HIS A 360 -39.97 4.44 28.15
CA HIS A 360 -38.81 3.54 28.27
C HIS A 360 -39.27 2.12 27.93
N HIS A 361 -38.53 1.41 27.07
CA HIS A 361 -38.61 -0.05 27.01
C HIS A 361 -37.26 -0.65 27.42
N HIS A 362 -37.24 -1.21 28.62
CA HIS A 362 -36.29 -2.24 29.04
C HIS A 362 -36.67 -3.56 28.34
N HIS A 363 -35.71 -4.27 27.77
CA HIS A 363 -35.79 -5.71 27.63
C HIS A 363 -34.47 -6.36 28.09
N HIS A 364 -34.58 -7.10 29.19
CA HIS A 364 -33.65 -8.11 29.66
C HIS A 364 -33.98 -9.46 28.98
N HIS A 365 -33.02 -10.39 29.11
CA HIS A 365 -32.99 -11.84 28.78
C HIS A 365 -32.08 -12.17 27.59
N HIS A 366 -31.27 -13.22 27.59
CA HIS A 366 -30.92 -14.23 28.59
C HIS A 366 -29.57 -14.83 28.19
N HIS A 367 -28.78 -15.22 29.20
CA HIS A 367 -27.68 -16.18 29.09
C HIS A 367 -28.14 -17.48 28.41
N LEU A 368 -27.33 -18.01 27.49
CA LEU A 368 -27.18 -19.45 27.26
C LEU A 368 -25.72 -19.75 26.89
N SER A 369 -25.07 -20.42 27.83
CA SER A 369 -23.80 -21.12 27.71
C SER A 369 -24.00 -22.46 27.02
N THR A 370 -23.19 -22.77 26.01
CA THR A 370 -22.85 -24.17 25.69
C THR A 370 -21.39 -24.27 25.26
N SER A 371 -20.77 -25.29 25.85
CA SER A 371 -19.40 -25.74 25.76
C SER A 371 -19.19 -26.61 24.51
N THR A 372 -17.94 -26.61 24.03
CA THR A 372 -17.19 -27.69 23.34
C THR A 372 -17.78 -28.32 22.07
N ASP A 373 -17.05 -28.20 20.95
CA ASP A 373 -16.31 -29.34 20.41
C ASP A 373 -15.34 -28.95 19.27
N GLU A 374 -14.28 -29.75 19.19
CA GLU A 374 -13.20 -29.77 18.21
C GLU A 374 -13.69 -29.78 16.75
N TYR A 375 -12.91 -29.23 15.81
CA TYR A 375 -12.41 -29.99 14.64
C TYR A 375 -11.39 -29.14 13.87
N LEU A 376 -10.27 -29.82 13.56
CA LEU A 376 -9.19 -29.52 12.63
C LEU A 376 -9.52 -28.57 11.45
N LEU A 377 -8.62 -27.59 11.22
CA LEU A 377 -7.87 -27.40 9.97
C LEU A 377 -6.82 -26.29 10.07
#